data_AF-A0A2H5XYF7-F1
#
_entry.id   AF-A0A2H5XYF7-F1
#
_cell.length_a   1.000
_cell.length_b   1.000
_cell.length_c   1.000
_cell.angle_alpha   90.00
_cell.angle_beta   90.00
_cell.angle_gamma   90.00
#
_symmetry.space_group_name_H-M   'P 1'
#
loop_
_entity.id
_entity.type
_entity.pdbx_description
1 polymer ?
#
loop_
_entity_poly.entity_id
_entity_poly.type
_entity_poly.pdbx_seq_one_letter_code
_entity_poly.pdbx_strand_id
1 'polypeptide(L)'
;MHSSRYSSKSHSVGRLHQRSLVGWGLLAAVFLLGCRSTLPSIDLSCPPPESPQCRPLPWQGSVRDTVARSDRPYWEVAPVAGLASPERQELALALVSERIAWATVADSGHQRVGSVRLEEWDRATWQGFWNSELEQLGMPTGTPERLVVAGRTAGAHPAHIHLFRGRLHDGHVQVDSPLPWSHPEAWESQPALSPDGSVLFFAADYPDGYGGTDLYFAVQRPDGSWAGPYNCGPSINTACNELTPSVSRDGRWLLFASNGHTSRGGYDVFAAAISPFFWDWVRRGLPPLAPDTGLPRPWFEPAQSLGSPPNTPADEISPAAPGDPDSLLVWSSNLRGSFDLFVMRRREPLATPLTPAPLRRIELRGQVRQYETQRPLPEAEVRAHIPGQPAPVATARTDTAGRYRLSVPAQTELELIAQAGEVFFHVERIRTGESDTLIAPIDIPARLFLRLNFPFDRYDAPYPFVLDTNGQETALTWQQALDLLAENLRRYSTQLQSVLLVGHTDDIGSPEYNRWLGQKRVEFVIAELVRRGVPPELLHGESAGQSQLLPRLPGEPLERWRKRCRRVELTKVLRTP
;
A
#
# COMPACT_ATOMS: atom_id res chain seq x y z
N MET A 1 -1.57 -59.29 4.60
CA MET A 1 -2.81 -59.84 5.20
C MET A 1 -3.01 -59.21 6.56
N HIS A 2 -4.24 -58.78 6.81
CA HIS A 2 -4.88 -58.37 8.06
C HIS A 2 -4.69 -56.95 8.64
N SER A 3 -5.84 -56.27 8.57
CA SER A 3 -6.39 -55.07 9.19
C SER A 3 -6.47 -55.01 10.72
N SER A 4 -6.52 -53.79 11.27
CA SER A 4 -7.31 -53.43 12.46
C SER A 4 -7.62 -51.92 12.45
N ARG A 5 -8.84 -51.50 12.11
CA ARG A 5 -10.00 -51.17 12.98
C ARG A 5 -9.77 -49.99 13.94
N TYR A 6 -10.30 -48.84 13.53
CA TYR A 6 -10.61 -47.67 14.35
C TYR A 6 -11.88 -47.89 15.18
N SER A 7 -11.90 -47.37 16.41
CA SER A 7 -13.07 -47.22 17.28
C SER A 7 -13.16 -45.78 17.74
N SER A 8 -14.27 -45.11 17.42
CA SER A 8 -14.63 -43.80 17.94
C SER A 8 -15.41 -43.94 19.25
N LYS A 9 -15.05 -43.14 20.26
CA LYS A 9 -15.90 -42.85 21.42
C LYS A 9 -15.91 -41.34 21.65
N SER A 10 -17.11 -40.79 21.60
CA SER A 10 -17.49 -39.43 21.96
C SER A 10 -17.65 -39.30 23.48
N HIS A 11 -17.16 -38.21 24.06
CA HIS A 11 -17.64 -37.70 25.34
C HIS A 11 -17.82 -36.18 25.27
N SER A 12 -19.04 -35.78 25.62
CA SER A 12 -19.58 -34.42 25.61
C SER A 12 -19.29 -33.68 26.91
N VAL A 13 -19.02 -32.38 26.75
CA VAL A 13 -18.74 -31.41 27.81
C VAL A 13 -20.05 -30.89 28.43
N GLY A 14 -19.96 -30.55 29.72
CA GLY A 14 -21.05 -30.16 30.61
C GLY A 14 -21.65 -28.76 30.39
N ARG A 15 -22.75 -28.58 31.13
CA ARG A 15 -23.75 -27.50 31.17
C ARG A 15 -23.22 -26.13 31.60
N LEU A 16 -23.91 -25.07 31.15
CA LEU A 16 -24.32 -23.88 31.92
C LEU A 16 -25.51 -23.20 31.20
N HIS A 17 -26.73 -23.35 31.73
CA HIS A 17 -27.56 -22.38 32.46
C HIS A 17 -28.52 -21.52 31.61
N GLN A 18 -29.81 -21.88 31.69
CA GLN A 18 -30.98 -21.10 31.26
C GLN A 18 -31.49 -20.18 32.38
N ARG A 19 -32.01 -19.01 32.01
CA ARG A 19 -33.10 -18.29 32.69
C ARG A 19 -33.96 -17.61 31.60
N SER A 20 -35.18 -18.12 31.35
CA SER A 20 -36.51 -17.48 31.63
C SER A 20 -36.79 -16.18 30.84
N LEU A 21 -37.96 -15.87 30.25
CA LEU A 21 -39.30 -16.46 30.11
C LEU A 21 -40.13 -15.48 29.23
N VAL A 22 -41.10 -16.02 28.45
CA VAL A 22 -42.35 -15.41 27.93
C VAL A 22 -42.32 -14.41 26.75
N GLY A 23 -43.11 -14.74 25.71
CA GLY A 23 -43.58 -13.78 24.69
C GLY A 23 -44.29 -14.38 23.45
N TRP A 24 -45.45 -15.02 23.64
CA TRP A 24 -46.65 -15.13 22.76
C TRP A 24 -46.57 -15.11 21.21
N GLY A 25 -47.27 -16.08 20.59
CA GLY A 25 -48.03 -15.88 19.33
C GLY A 25 -47.74 -16.88 18.20
N LEU A 26 -48.23 -18.12 18.27
CA LEU A 26 -49.34 -18.64 17.45
C LEU A 26 -49.25 -18.40 15.92
N LEU A 27 -48.87 -19.45 15.19
CA LEU A 27 -49.70 -20.02 14.11
C LEU A 27 -49.16 -21.41 13.73
N ALA A 28 -49.92 -22.42 14.13
CA ALA A 28 -49.76 -23.82 13.77
C ALA A 28 -50.99 -24.27 12.97
N ALA A 29 -50.76 -25.09 11.94
CA ALA A 29 -51.61 -26.21 11.45
C ALA A 29 -51.31 -26.42 9.95
N VAL A 30 -50.47 -27.38 9.57
CA VAL A 30 -50.78 -28.82 9.42
C VAL A 30 -51.73 -29.09 8.24
N PHE A 31 -51.19 -29.65 7.16
CA PHE A 31 -51.83 -30.74 6.45
C PHE A 31 -50.82 -31.86 6.16
N LEU A 32 -51.13 -33.00 6.78
CA LEU A 32 -50.72 -34.39 6.54
C LEU A 32 -50.92 -34.76 5.04
N LEU A 33 -50.35 -35.77 4.39
CA LEU A 33 -49.59 -36.99 4.73
C LEU A 33 -49.15 -37.60 3.38
N GLY A 34 -48.01 -38.30 3.33
CA GLY A 34 -47.83 -39.42 2.40
C GLY A 34 -46.59 -39.38 1.49
N CYS A 35 -45.47 -39.93 1.98
CA CYS A 35 -44.81 -41.08 1.35
C CYS A 35 -43.56 -41.48 2.15
N ARG A 36 -43.46 -42.78 2.47
CA ARG A 36 -42.22 -43.41 2.91
C ARG A 36 -41.23 -43.40 1.74
N SER A 37 -40.03 -42.89 1.97
CA SER A 37 -38.84 -43.40 1.30
C SER A 37 -37.65 -43.29 2.25
N THR A 38 -37.09 -44.44 2.58
CA THR A 38 -35.76 -44.59 3.14
C THR A 38 -34.75 -44.00 2.15
N LEU A 39 -34.16 -42.86 2.46
CA LEU A 39 -32.96 -42.41 1.76
C LEU A 39 -31.75 -43.06 2.43
N PRO A 40 -30.89 -43.77 1.68
CA PRO A 40 -29.64 -44.28 2.22
C PRO A 40 -28.75 -43.07 2.57
N SER A 41 -27.96 -43.19 3.65
CA SER A 41 -26.84 -42.29 3.89
C SER A 41 -25.92 -42.35 2.67
N ILE A 42 -26.00 -41.37 1.79
CA ILE A 42 -25.02 -41.18 0.73
C ILE A 42 -23.76 -40.71 1.44
N ASP A 43 -22.85 -41.65 1.67
CA ASP A 43 -21.47 -41.33 1.96
C ASP A 43 -20.92 -40.69 0.68
N LEU A 44 -21.01 -39.36 0.61
CA LEU A 44 -20.41 -38.57 -0.46
C LEU A 44 -18.90 -38.64 -0.28
N SER A 45 -18.32 -39.76 -0.70
CA SER A 45 -16.89 -39.83 -0.99
C SER A 45 -16.68 -39.03 -2.27
N CYS A 46 -16.59 -37.71 -2.12
CA CYS A 46 -16.05 -36.87 -3.18
C CYS A 46 -14.62 -37.36 -3.42
N PRO A 47 -14.25 -37.77 -4.64
CA PRO A 47 -12.83 -37.90 -4.95
C PRO A 47 -12.18 -36.54 -4.60
N PRO A 48 -10.96 -36.55 -4.02
CA PRO A 48 -10.26 -35.30 -3.77
C PRO A 48 -10.29 -34.48 -5.07
N PRO A 49 -10.53 -33.16 -5.00
CA PRO A 49 -10.51 -32.32 -6.19
C PRO A 49 -9.23 -32.64 -6.96
N GLU A 50 -9.34 -32.75 -8.30
CA GLU A 50 -8.15 -32.96 -9.12
C GLU A 50 -7.11 -31.91 -8.72
N SER A 51 -5.89 -32.37 -8.41
CA SER A 51 -4.80 -31.46 -8.07
C SER A 51 -4.74 -30.38 -9.14
N PRO A 52 -4.71 -29.09 -8.76
CA PRO A 52 -4.70 -28.01 -9.73
C PRO A 52 -3.57 -28.26 -10.73
N GLN A 53 -3.90 -28.19 -12.02
CA GLN A 53 -2.89 -28.34 -13.07
C GLN A 53 -2.04 -27.08 -13.09
N CYS A 54 -1.00 -27.05 -12.24
CA CYS A 54 -0.03 -25.97 -12.15
C CYS A 54 0.89 -25.97 -13.36
N ARG A 55 0.29 -25.60 -14.49
CA ARG A 55 0.97 -25.32 -15.74
C ARG A 55 0.97 -23.81 -15.91
N PRO A 56 2.14 -23.19 -16.07
CA PRO A 56 2.29 -21.80 -16.48
C PRO A 56 1.27 -21.44 -17.55
N LEU A 57 0.42 -20.44 -17.28
CA LEU A 57 -0.42 -19.88 -18.33
C LEU A 57 0.51 -19.11 -19.27
N PRO A 58 0.67 -19.53 -20.54
CA PRO A 58 1.66 -18.95 -21.42
C PRO A 58 1.37 -17.46 -21.59
N TRP A 59 2.30 -16.62 -21.15
CA TRP A 59 2.20 -15.18 -21.31
C TRP A 59 2.01 -14.82 -22.80
N GLN A 60 0.91 -14.13 -23.10
CA GLN A 60 0.54 -13.72 -24.47
C GLN A 60 0.87 -12.24 -24.77
N GLY A 61 1.54 -11.56 -23.86
CA GLY A 61 1.92 -10.16 -24.07
C GLY A 61 2.96 -9.98 -25.17
N SER A 62 3.23 -8.74 -25.55
CA SER A 62 4.38 -8.38 -26.37
C SER A 62 5.35 -7.59 -25.50
N VAL A 63 6.64 -7.91 -25.57
CA VAL A 63 7.67 -7.12 -24.87
C VAL A 63 7.72 -5.81 -25.64
N ARG A 64 7.06 -4.77 -25.12
CA ARG A 64 7.19 -3.44 -25.69
C ARG A 64 8.54 -2.90 -25.26
N ASP A 65 9.51 -3.05 -26.14
CA ASP A 65 10.69 -2.18 -26.13
C ASP A 65 10.22 -0.75 -26.41
N THR A 66 9.95 0.01 -25.35
CA THR A 66 9.60 1.44 -25.42
C THR A 66 10.80 2.31 -25.79
N VAL A 67 11.96 1.69 -26.00
CA VAL A 67 13.27 2.30 -26.19
C VAL A 67 13.70 2.27 -27.66
N ALA A 68 12.81 1.97 -28.61
CA ALA A 68 13.06 1.98 -30.06
C ALA A 68 13.58 3.32 -30.66
N ARG A 69 14.02 4.27 -29.82
CA ARG A 69 14.76 5.49 -30.17
C ARG A 69 16.20 5.55 -29.62
N SER A 70 16.71 4.51 -28.96
CA SER A 70 18.08 4.47 -28.45
C SER A 70 18.79 3.17 -28.83
N ASP A 71 20.03 3.25 -29.31
CA ASP A 71 20.91 2.11 -29.57
C ASP A 71 21.40 1.40 -28.28
N ARG A 72 20.85 1.77 -27.11
CA ARG A 72 21.24 1.26 -25.78
C ARG A 72 20.01 0.72 -25.03
N PRO A 73 20.09 -0.48 -24.43
CA PRO A 73 18.96 -1.05 -23.69
C PRO A 73 18.66 -0.21 -22.43
N TYR A 74 17.37 -0.03 -22.11
CA TYR A 74 16.88 0.72 -20.94
C TYR A 74 17.24 0.05 -19.60
N TRP A 75 17.32 -1.27 -19.62
CA TRP A 75 17.77 -2.11 -18.50
C TRP A 75 19.20 -2.60 -18.72
N GLU A 76 20.02 -2.55 -17.68
CA GLU A 76 21.24 -3.36 -17.59
C GLU A 76 20.93 -4.59 -16.75
N VAL A 77 21.23 -5.77 -17.29
CA VAL A 77 21.11 -7.05 -16.59
C VAL A 77 22.46 -7.74 -16.59
N ALA A 78 22.91 -8.18 -15.41
CA ALA A 78 24.18 -8.87 -15.24
C ALA A 78 24.04 -10.00 -14.20
N PRO A 79 24.79 -11.10 -14.34
CA PRO A 79 25.00 -12.00 -13.21
C PRO A 79 25.77 -11.28 -12.10
N VAL A 80 25.48 -11.57 -10.84
CA VAL A 80 26.20 -11.00 -9.70
C VAL A 80 27.55 -11.71 -9.56
N ALA A 81 28.63 -10.98 -9.82
CA ALA A 81 29.99 -11.50 -9.71
C ALA A 81 30.44 -11.65 -8.24
N GLY A 82 31.26 -12.66 -7.96
CA GLY A 82 31.94 -12.85 -6.68
C GLY A 82 31.22 -13.70 -5.63
N LEU A 83 29.97 -14.12 -5.89
CA LEU A 83 29.21 -15.04 -5.04
C LEU A 83 29.08 -16.46 -5.58
N ALA A 84 29.38 -16.66 -6.88
CA ALA A 84 29.23 -17.95 -7.55
C ALA A 84 30.15 -19.02 -6.92
N SER A 85 29.56 -20.17 -6.58
CA SER A 85 30.30 -21.39 -6.23
C SER A 85 30.65 -22.19 -7.51
N PRO A 86 31.79 -22.92 -7.54
CA PRO A 86 32.14 -23.82 -8.64
C PRO A 86 31.09 -24.90 -8.93
N GLU A 87 30.28 -25.26 -7.93
CA GLU A 87 29.31 -26.38 -7.98
C GLU A 87 27.86 -25.92 -8.25
N ARG A 88 27.60 -24.59 -8.24
CA ARG A 88 26.35 -23.88 -8.60
C ARG A 88 25.05 -24.59 -8.21
N GLN A 89 24.54 -24.37 -7.00
CA GLN A 89 23.12 -24.61 -6.67
C GLN A 89 22.55 -23.55 -5.71
N GLU A 90 21.25 -23.27 -5.91
CA GLU A 90 20.36 -22.29 -5.27
C GLU A 90 21.02 -21.20 -4.40
N LEU A 91 21.20 -20.01 -5.00
CA LEU A 91 21.53 -18.78 -4.30
C LEU A 91 20.26 -17.95 -4.09
N ALA A 92 20.02 -17.50 -2.86
CA ALA A 92 19.00 -16.50 -2.55
C ALA A 92 19.62 -15.38 -1.72
N LEU A 93 19.05 -14.18 -1.82
CA LEU A 93 19.59 -12.97 -1.20
C LEU A 93 18.49 -12.18 -0.49
N ALA A 94 18.68 -11.92 0.79
CA ALA A 94 17.82 -11.06 1.61
C ALA A 94 18.57 -9.75 1.94
N LEU A 95 18.10 -8.63 1.40
CA LEU A 95 18.72 -7.33 1.61
C LEU A 95 18.53 -6.83 3.05
N VAL A 96 19.62 -6.43 3.69
CA VAL A 96 19.63 -5.86 5.06
C VAL A 96 19.87 -4.36 5.01
N SER A 97 20.76 -3.94 4.11
CA SER A 97 21.06 -2.54 3.83
C SER A 97 21.52 -2.40 2.37
N GLU A 98 21.83 -1.18 1.93
CA GLU A 98 22.37 -0.89 0.59
C GLU A 98 23.65 -1.67 0.24
N ARG A 99 24.38 -2.16 1.25
CA ARG A 99 25.69 -2.82 1.06
C ARG A 99 25.81 -4.17 1.72
N ILE A 100 24.78 -4.62 2.45
CA ILE A 100 24.83 -5.86 3.22
C ILE A 100 23.58 -6.66 2.94
N ALA A 101 23.78 -7.93 2.67
CA ALA A 101 22.71 -8.90 2.49
C ALA A 101 23.05 -10.20 3.24
N TRP A 102 22.02 -10.95 3.59
CA TRP A 102 22.16 -12.36 3.94
C TRP A 102 21.97 -13.18 2.69
N ALA A 103 22.77 -14.23 2.53
CA ALA A 103 22.64 -15.13 1.40
C ALA A 103 22.64 -16.58 1.87
N THR A 104 21.78 -17.37 1.24
CA THR A 104 21.84 -18.83 1.29
C THR A 104 22.52 -19.35 0.04
N VAL A 105 23.30 -20.41 0.18
CA VAL A 105 23.82 -21.21 -0.93
C VAL A 105 23.63 -22.68 -0.62
N ALA A 106 23.18 -23.47 -1.58
CA ALA A 106 23.17 -24.92 -1.48
C ALA A 106 24.44 -25.49 -2.12
N ASP A 107 25.24 -26.22 -1.35
CA ASP A 107 26.49 -26.83 -1.80
C ASP A 107 26.46 -28.33 -1.51
N SER A 108 26.50 -29.18 -2.55
CA SER A 108 26.50 -30.65 -2.42
C SER A 108 25.38 -31.20 -1.49
N GLY A 109 24.19 -30.60 -1.53
CA GLY A 109 23.03 -30.99 -0.71
C GLY A 109 22.98 -30.38 0.70
N HIS A 110 23.95 -29.52 1.05
CA HIS A 110 23.99 -28.80 2.32
C HIS A 110 23.74 -27.30 2.11
N GLN A 111 22.71 -26.77 2.77
CA GLN A 111 22.46 -25.33 2.78
C GLN A 111 23.40 -24.63 3.76
N ARG A 112 24.02 -23.54 3.30
CA ARG A 112 24.86 -22.65 4.09
C ARG A 112 24.31 -21.25 4.00
N VAL A 113 24.36 -20.55 5.13
CA VAL A 113 23.95 -19.15 5.22
C VAL A 113 25.17 -18.32 5.55
N GLY A 114 25.23 -17.10 5.01
CA GLY A 114 26.32 -16.19 5.35
C GLY A 114 26.00 -14.73 5.07
N SER A 115 26.93 -13.90 5.49
CA SER A 115 26.89 -12.47 5.24
C SER A 115 27.57 -12.15 3.92
N VAL A 116 26.93 -11.29 3.13
CA VAL A 116 27.41 -10.82 1.84
C VAL A 116 27.51 -9.31 1.86
N ARG A 117 28.59 -8.78 1.31
CA ARG A 117 28.76 -7.35 1.02
C ARG A 117 28.52 -7.10 -0.46
N LEU A 118 27.65 -6.15 -0.78
CA LEU A 118 27.48 -5.63 -2.13
C LEU A 118 28.55 -4.55 -2.36
N GLU A 119 29.50 -4.83 -3.25
CA GLU A 119 30.61 -3.92 -3.57
C GLU A 119 30.19 -2.93 -4.65
N GLU A 120 29.48 -3.44 -5.66
CA GLU A 120 28.88 -2.71 -6.76
C GLU A 120 27.49 -3.29 -7.02
N TRP A 121 26.75 -2.69 -7.96
CA TRP A 121 25.41 -3.16 -8.31
C TRP A 121 25.40 -4.62 -8.80
N ASP A 122 26.43 -5.06 -9.51
CA ASP A 122 26.61 -6.41 -10.09
C ASP A 122 27.74 -7.21 -9.45
N ARG A 123 28.24 -6.79 -8.27
CA ARG A 123 29.39 -7.44 -7.62
C ARG A 123 29.21 -7.52 -6.12
N ALA A 124 29.47 -8.70 -5.58
CA ALA A 124 29.34 -8.95 -4.16
C ALA A 124 30.38 -9.95 -3.65
N THR A 125 30.68 -9.89 -2.36
CA THR A 125 31.70 -10.71 -1.70
C THR A 125 31.16 -11.35 -0.42
N TRP A 126 31.46 -12.63 -0.22
CA TRP A 126 31.20 -13.31 1.05
C TRP A 126 32.06 -12.68 2.15
N GLN A 127 31.42 -12.31 3.26
CA GLN A 127 32.10 -11.83 4.46
C GLN A 127 32.35 -12.96 5.48
N GLY A 128 31.53 -14.01 5.42
CA GLY A 128 31.65 -15.20 6.27
C GLY A 128 30.38 -16.03 6.25
N PHE A 129 30.51 -17.31 6.54
CA PHE A 129 29.39 -18.24 6.70
C PHE A 129 29.04 -18.40 8.17
N TRP A 130 27.78 -18.71 8.44
CA TRP A 130 27.24 -18.89 9.78
C TRP A 130 27.09 -20.37 10.10
N ASN A 131 27.29 -20.68 11.37
CA ASN A 131 26.96 -21.96 11.98
C ASN A 131 25.57 -21.89 12.61
N SER A 132 24.88 -23.02 12.73
CA SER A 132 23.57 -23.11 13.39
C SER A 132 23.37 -24.50 13.98
N GLU A 133 22.53 -24.57 15.01
CA GLU A 133 22.01 -25.82 15.57
C GLU A 133 20.83 -26.39 14.76
N LEU A 134 20.24 -25.59 13.87
CA LEU A 134 19.20 -26.03 12.95
C LEU A 134 19.78 -26.81 11.78
N GLU A 135 19.13 -27.90 11.42
CA GLU A 135 19.32 -28.57 10.14
C GLU A 135 18.53 -27.83 9.04
N GLN A 136 19.05 -27.86 7.80
CA GLN A 136 18.44 -27.16 6.65
C GLN A 136 18.15 -25.68 6.94
N LEU A 137 19.16 -24.97 7.46
CA LEU A 137 19.06 -23.54 7.71
C LEU A 137 18.81 -22.80 6.39
N GLY A 138 17.57 -22.35 6.23
CA GLY A 138 17.09 -21.63 5.06
C GLY A 138 17.36 -20.12 5.15
N MET A 139 16.69 -19.36 4.29
CA MET A 139 16.89 -17.92 4.15
C MET A 139 16.61 -17.19 5.47
N PRO A 140 17.57 -16.44 6.03
CA PRO A 140 17.33 -15.59 7.18
C PRO A 140 16.82 -14.21 6.74
N THR A 141 16.15 -13.51 7.64
CA THR A 141 15.76 -12.11 7.47
C THR A 141 15.89 -11.35 8.79
N GLY A 142 16.02 -10.02 8.73
CA GLY A 142 16.18 -9.15 9.90
C GLY A 142 17.62 -8.76 10.23
N THR A 143 17.84 -8.19 11.41
CA THR A 143 19.16 -7.75 11.88
C THR A 143 19.86 -8.85 12.69
N PRO A 144 21.18 -8.79 12.92
CA PRO A 144 21.87 -9.79 13.74
C PRO A 144 21.24 -10.00 15.12
N GLU A 145 20.67 -8.96 15.74
CA GLU A 145 20.03 -9.03 17.05
C GLU A 145 18.59 -9.53 17.02
N ARG A 146 17.97 -9.54 15.83
CA ARG A 146 16.57 -9.89 15.59
C ARG A 146 16.44 -10.59 14.25
N LEU A 147 16.88 -11.85 14.20
CA LEU A 147 16.72 -12.71 13.04
C LEU A 147 15.40 -13.47 13.11
N VAL A 148 14.84 -13.72 11.94
CA VAL A 148 13.90 -14.82 11.70
C VAL A 148 14.56 -15.75 10.70
N VAL A 149 14.60 -17.04 11.01
CA VAL A 149 15.24 -18.07 10.18
C VAL A 149 14.30 -19.25 9.99
N ALA A 150 14.36 -19.87 8.82
CA ALA A 150 13.70 -21.15 8.57
C ALA A 150 14.69 -22.29 8.82
N GLY A 151 14.21 -23.41 9.34
CA GLY A 151 14.99 -24.63 9.46
C GLY A 151 14.23 -25.69 10.25
N ARG A 152 14.94 -26.73 10.68
CA ARG A 152 14.36 -27.76 11.55
C ARG A 152 15.32 -28.15 12.66
N THR A 153 14.78 -28.54 13.80
CA THR A 153 15.58 -29.11 14.89
C THR A 153 16.05 -30.52 14.52
N ALA A 154 17.21 -30.92 15.05
CA ALA A 154 17.76 -32.25 14.81
C ALA A 154 16.73 -33.37 15.12
N GLY A 155 16.58 -34.32 14.19
CA GLY A 155 15.65 -35.45 14.31
C GLY A 155 14.18 -35.16 13.94
N ALA A 156 13.82 -33.91 13.59
CA ALA A 156 12.50 -33.60 13.04
C ALA A 156 12.29 -34.22 11.65
N HIS A 157 11.04 -34.43 11.24
CA HIS A 157 10.73 -34.99 9.92
C HIS A 157 11.28 -34.08 8.79
N PRO A 158 11.90 -34.62 7.72
CA PRO A 158 12.57 -33.78 6.70
C PRO A 158 11.66 -32.84 5.92
N ALA A 159 10.37 -33.15 5.84
CA ALA A 159 9.41 -32.30 5.14
C ALA A 159 8.91 -31.11 6.01
N HIS A 160 9.15 -31.12 7.32
CA HIS A 160 8.61 -30.11 8.22
C HIS A 160 9.72 -29.09 8.52
N ILE A 161 9.53 -27.88 8.00
CA ILE A 161 10.41 -26.73 8.22
C ILE A 161 9.60 -25.72 9.03
N HIS A 162 10.22 -25.12 10.04
CA HIS A 162 9.59 -24.15 10.92
C HIS A 162 10.35 -22.84 10.92
N LEU A 163 9.65 -21.77 11.29
CA LEU A 163 10.24 -20.46 11.49
C LEU A 163 10.64 -20.26 12.94
N PHE A 164 11.86 -19.79 13.16
CA PHE A 164 12.42 -19.53 14.47
C PHE A 164 12.79 -18.06 14.61
N ARG A 165 12.58 -17.53 15.81
CA ARG A 165 13.26 -16.30 16.22
C ARG A 165 14.68 -16.65 16.63
N GLY A 166 15.64 -15.86 16.17
CA GLY A 166 17.04 -16.07 16.52
C GLY A 166 17.85 -14.79 16.60
N ARG A 167 19.14 -14.98 16.92
CA ARG A 167 20.17 -13.94 16.94
C ARG A 167 21.46 -14.51 16.35
N LEU A 168 22.19 -13.68 15.63
CA LEU A 168 23.53 -13.97 15.16
C LEU A 168 24.54 -13.38 16.13
N HIS A 169 25.36 -14.23 16.74
CA HIS A 169 26.45 -13.84 17.62
C HIS A 169 27.70 -14.62 17.23
N ASP A 170 28.80 -13.92 16.93
CA ASP A 170 30.10 -14.51 16.55
C ASP A 170 30.02 -15.57 15.44
N GLY A 171 29.17 -15.33 14.44
CA GLY A 171 28.97 -16.26 13.32
C GLY A 171 28.12 -17.48 13.65
N HIS A 172 27.48 -17.53 14.82
CA HIS A 172 26.53 -18.57 15.21
C HIS A 172 25.11 -18.02 15.30
N VAL A 173 24.19 -18.67 14.59
CA VAL A 173 22.75 -18.44 14.73
C VAL A 173 22.26 -19.24 15.94
N GLN A 174 21.80 -18.52 16.96
CA GLN A 174 21.15 -19.08 18.13
C GLN A 174 19.65 -18.87 17.98
N VAL A 175 18.85 -19.92 18.19
CA VAL A 175 17.39 -19.84 18.08
C VAL A 175 16.70 -20.18 19.39
N ASP A 176 15.53 -19.59 19.60
CA ASP A 176 14.65 -19.94 20.70
C ASP A 176 13.68 -21.06 20.25
N SER A 177 12.46 -21.08 20.78
CA SER A 177 11.38 -21.94 20.27
C SER A 177 10.90 -21.50 18.87
N PRO A 178 10.24 -22.39 18.11
CA PRO A 178 9.49 -22.01 16.92
C PRO A 178 8.55 -20.83 17.19
N LEU A 179 8.23 -20.06 16.15
CA LEU A 179 7.25 -18.99 16.23
C LEU A 179 5.88 -19.54 16.66
N PRO A 180 5.08 -18.78 17.44
CA PRO A 180 3.96 -19.32 18.20
C PRO A 180 2.79 -19.86 17.35
N TRP A 181 2.75 -19.56 16.06
CA TRP A 181 1.77 -20.10 15.12
C TRP A 181 2.25 -21.31 14.33
N SER A 182 3.48 -21.75 14.55
CA SER A 182 4.09 -22.80 13.73
C SER A 182 3.30 -24.10 13.82
N HIS A 183 2.93 -24.66 12.66
CA HIS A 183 2.18 -25.90 12.57
C HIS A 183 3.12 -27.12 12.52
N PRO A 184 2.96 -28.16 13.36
CA PRO A 184 3.92 -29.26 13.48
C PRO A 184 4.17 -30.09 12.21
N GLU A 185 3.22 -30.07 11.27
CA GLU A 185 3.26 -30.85 10.03
C GLU A 185 3.34 -29.98 8.77
N ALA A 186 3.39 -28.65 8.92
CA ALA A 186 3.52 -27.76 7.78
C ALA A 186 4.99 -27.53 7.42
N TRP A 187 5.21 -27.20 6.17
CA TRP A 187 6.40 -26.55 5.68
C TRP A 187 6.21 -25.03 5.76
N GLU A 188 7.00 -24.36 6.60
CA GLU A 188 6.97 -22.90 6.80
C GLU A 188 8.36 -22.34 6.56
N SER A 189 8.54 -21.57 5.49
CA SER A 189 9.89 -21.18 5.07
C SER A 189 9.93 -19.83 4.37
N GLN A 190 11.14 -19.48 3.95
CA GLN A 190 11.45 -18.28 3.16
C GLN A 190 10.90 -16.99 3.80
N PRO A 191 11.27 -16.70 5.07
CA PRO A 191 10.77 -15.54 5.78
C PRO A 191 11.31 -14.23 5.19
N ALA A 192 10.47 -13.20 5.20
CA ALA A 192 10.82 -11.83 4.86
C ALA A 192 10.22 -10.85 5.87
N LEU A 193 11.08 -10.23 6.68
CA LEU A 193 10.67 -9.13 7.54
C LEU A 193 10.51 -7.85 6.71
N SER A 194 9.44 -7.14 7.01
CA SER A 194 9.24 -5.75 6.60
C SER A 194 10.38 -4.85 7.13
N PRO A 195 10.61 -3.68 6.51
CA PRO A 195 11.75 -2.82 6.84
C PRO A 195 11.77 -2.32 8.28
N ASP A 196 10.60 -2.13 8.90
CA ASP A 196 10.46 -1.74 10.30
C ASP A 196 10.37 -2.94 11.27
N GLY A 197 10.40 -4.17 10.73
CA GLY A 197 10.30 -5.43 11.47
C GLY A 197 8.92 -5.74 12.05
N SER A 198 7.90 -4.92 11.77
CA SER A 198 6.56 -5.07 12.36
C SER A 198 5.72 -6.18 11.72
N VAL A 199 6.07 -6.58 10.51
CA VAL A 199 5.40 -7.65 9.75
C VAL A 199 6.43 -8.65 9.23
N LEU A 200 6.10 -9.93 9.36
CA LEU A 200 6.85 -11.06 8.81
C LEU A 200 5.99 -11.73 7.74
N PHE A 201 6.46 -11.73 6.49
CA PHE A 201 5.91 -12.52 5.40
C PHE A 201 6.64 -13.86 5.31
N PHE A 202 5.97 -14.92 4.87
CA PHE A 202 6.58 -16.24 4.69
C PHE A 202 5.72 -17.12 3.78
N ALA A 203 6.31 -18.18 3.23
CA ALA A 203 5.59 -19.19 2.45
C ALA A 203 5.23 -20.39 3.33
N ALA A 204 4.03 -20.93 3.17
CA ALA A 204 3.61 -22.15 3.87
C ALA A 204 2.59 -22.99 3.09
N ASP A 205 2.53 -24.28 3.38
CA ASP A 205 1.60 -25.27 2.78
C ASP A 205 0.46 -25.66 3.74
N TYR A 206 -0.10 -24.67 4.47
CA TYR A 206 -1.19 -24.96 5.41
C TYR A 206 -2.40 -25.60 4.72
N PRO A 207 -3.07 -26.59 5.36
CA PRO A 207 -4.19 -27.33 4.76
C PRO A 207 -5.37 -26.47 4.26
N ASP A 208 -5.59 -25.31 4.89
CA ASP A 208 -6.69 -24.38 4.56
C ASP A 208 -6.25 -23.26 3.58
N GLY A 209 -5.12 -23.45 2.89
CA GLY A 209 -4.62 -22.55 1.85
C GLY A 209 -5.41 -22.60 0.53
N TYR A 210 -5.04 -21.73 -0.41
CA TYR A 210 -5.59 -21.67 -1.76
C TYR A 210 -5.06 -22.77 -2.66
N GLY A 211 -3.81 -23.22 -2.44
CA GLY A 211 -3.10 -24.10 -3.35
C GLY A 211 -1.98 -24.91 -2.72
N GLY A 212 -0.90 -25.10 -3.46
CA GLY A 212 0.27 -25.86 -3.00
C GLY A 212 0.99 -25.15 -1.86
N THR A 213 1.68 -24.05 -2.16
CA THR A 213 2.27 -23.17 -1.15
C THR A 213 1.71 -21.77 -1.34
N ASP A 214 1.33 -21.16 -0.23
CA ASP A 214 0.73 -19.83 -0.18
C ASP A 214 1.64 -18.88 0.59
N LEU A 215 1.53 -17.59 0.29
CA LEU A 215 2.11 -16.54 1.13
C LEU A 215 1.18 -16.19 2.29
N TYR A 216 1.79 -16.09 3.45
CA TYR A 216 1.18 -15.64 4.71
C TYR A 216 1.96 -14.47 5.27
N PHE A 217 1.33 -13.75 6.20
CA PHE A 217 2.03 -12.80 7.04
C PHE A 217 1.59 -12.88 8.51
N ALA A 218 2.48 -12.50 9.41
CA ALA A 218 2.22 -12.31 10.82
C ALA A 218 2.64 -10.90 11.24
N VAL A 219 1.96 -10.33 12.23
CA VAL A 219 2.19 -8.98 12.73
C VAL A 219 2.77 -9.04 14.13
N GLN A 220 3.91 -8.39 14.34
CA GLN A 220 4.45 -8.17 15.67
C GLN A 220 3.76 -6.97 16.32
N ARG A 221 3.11 -7.23 17.45
CA ARG A 221 2.47 -6.19 18.28
C ARG A 221 3.50 -5.40 19.08
N PRO A 222 3.16 -4.20 19.57
CA PRO A 222 4.06 -3.40 20.40
C PRO A 222 4.56 -4.09 21.67
N ASP A 223 3.83 -5.08 22.19
CA ASP A 223 4.21 -5.90 23.35
C ASP A 223 5.19 -7.04 23.01
N GLY A 224 5.58 -7.16 21.73
CA GLY A 224 6.45 -8.21 21.21
C GLY A 224 5.75 -9.54 20.89
N SER A 225 4.46 -9.67 21.19
CA SER A 225 3.65 -10.81 20.77
C SER A 225 3.38 -10.77 19.27
N TRP A 226 3.09 -11.93 18.69
CA TRP A 226 2.69 -12.01 17.29
C TRP A 226 1.19 -12.24 17.14
N ALA A 227 0.64 -11.69 16.07
CA ALA A 227 -0.73 -11.91 15.60
C ALA A 227 -0.67 -12.58 14.23
N GLY A 228 -1.48 -13.63 14.03
CA GLY A 228 -1.51 -14.37 12.78
C GLY A 228 -1.25 -15.87 12.98
N PRO A 229 -1.01 -16.59 11.88
CA PRO A 229 -0.69 -16.08 10.55
C PRO A 229 -1.96 -15.76 9.76
N TYR A 230 -1.85 -14.82 8.82
CA TYR A 230 -2.94 -14.41 7.94
C TYR A 230 -2.56 -14.74 6.50
N ASN A 231 -3.45 -15.41 5.77
CA ASN A 231 -3.23 -15.69 4.35
C ASN A 231 -3.24 -14.37 3.55
N CYS A 232 -2.31 -14.19 2.62
CA CYS A 232 -2.22 -12.97 1.79
C CYS A 232 -3.42 -12.77 0.85
N GLY A 233 -4.27 -13.79 0.70
CA GLY A 233 -5.52 -13.73 -0.05
C GLY A 233 -5.33 -13.91 -1.56
N PRO A 234 -6.44 -13.88 -2.32
CA PRO A 234 -6.46 -14.32 -3.71
C PRO A 234 -5.91 -13.28 -4.70
N SER A 235 -5.54 -12.09 -4.24
CA SER A 235 -4.78 -11.13 -5.05
C SER A 235 -3.31 -11.52 -5.17
N ILE A 236 -2.82 -12.35 -4.26
CA ILE A 236 -1.44 -12.83 -4.17
C ILE A 236 -1.39 -14.34 -4.44
N ASN A 237 -2.17 -15.12 -3.69
CA ASN A 237 -2.13 -16.57 -3.72
C ASN A 237 -3.03 -17.14 -4.82
N THR A 238 -2.59 -18.24 -5.40
CA THR A 238 -3.25 -18.97 -6.47
C THR A 238 -3.52 -20.40 -6.04
N ALA A 239 -4.06 -21.23 -6.95
CA ALA A 239 -4.16 -22.66 -6.69
C ALA A 239 -2.79 -23.39 -6.75
N CYS A 240 -1.71 -22.70 -7.06
CA CYS A 240 -0.38 -23.27 -7.26
C CYS A 240 0.60 -22.86 -6.16
N ASN A 241 1.85 -22.56 -6.50
CA ASN A 241 2.89 -22.26 -5.52
C ASN A 241 3.31 -20.80 -5.62
N GLU A 242 3.19 -20.09 -4.50
CA GLU A 242 3.80 -18.80 -4.26
C GLU A 242 4.92 -18.94 -3.23
N LEU A 243 6.12 -18.51 -3.61
CA LEU A 243 7.35 -18.74 -2.87
C LEU A 243 8.21 -17.48 -2.78
N THR A 244 9.16 -17.50 -1.87
CA THR A 244 10.25 -16.52 -1.74
C THR A 244 9.76 -15.07 -1.66
N PRO A 245 8.88 -14.74 -0.70
CA PRO A 245 8.44 -13.37 -0.53
C PRO A 245 9.62 -12.47 -0.16
N SER A 246 9.56 -11.21 -0.57
CA SER A 246 10.37 -10.12 -0.04
C SER A 246 9.60 -8.82 -0.02
N VAL A 247 9.98 -7.92 0.86
CA VAL A 247 9.36 -6.60 0.97
C VAL A 247 10.40 -5.56 0.57
N SER A 248 10.03 -4.62 -0.30
CA SER A 248 10.92 -3.51 -0.65
C SER A 248 11.25 -2.68 0.58
N ARG A 249 12.44 -2.07 0.61
CA ARG A 249 12.91 -1.32 1.79
C ARG A 249 12.05 -0.09 2.12
N ASP A 250 11.37 0.47 1.13
CA ASP A 250 10.40 1.55 1.31
C ASP A 250 9.01 1.06 1.78
N GLY A 251 8.83 -0.26 1.96
CA GLY A 251 7.59 -0.90 2.39
C GLY A 251 6.46 -0.87 1.36
N ARG A 252 6.74 -0.49 0.11
CA ARG A 252 5.70 -0.28 -0.91
C ARG A 252 5.35 -1.53 -1.71
N TRP A 253 6.26 -2.49 -1.82
CA TRP A 253 6.12 -3.63 -2.71
C TRP A 253 6.33 -4.94 -1.95
N LEU A 254 5.41 -5.88 -2.15
CA LEU A 254 5.61 -7.30 -1.89
C LEU A 254 6.06 -7.93 -3.21
N LEU A 255 7.28 -8.46 -3.25
CA LEU A 255 7.79 -9.24 -4.36
C LEU A 255 7.76 -10.71 -4.00
N PHE A 256 7.54 -11.58 -4.99
CA PHE A 256 7.52 -13.03 -4.77
C PHE A 256 7.66 -13.78 -6.09
N ALA A 257 7.89 -15.08 -6.01
CA ALA A 257 7.88 -15.99 -7.14
C ALA A 257 6.57 -16.77 -7.20
N SER A 258 6.01 -16.98 -8.39
CA SER A 258 4.82 -17.81 -8.56
C SER A 258 4.85 -18.60 -9.86
N ASN A 259 4.29 -19.81 -9.81
CA ASN A 259 4.00 -20.64 -10.99
C ASN A 259 2.49 -20.79 -11.29
N GLY A 260 1.63 -20.06 -10.58
CA GLY A 260 0.17 -20.09 -10.76
C GLY A 260 -0.42 -18.89 -11.48
N HIS A 261 0.28 -17.77 -11.50
CA HIS A 261 -0.10 -16.57 -12.25
C HIS A 261 0.22 -16.73 -13.75
N THR A 262 -0.06 -15.68 -14.55
CA THR A 262 0.38 -15.63 -15.96
C THR A 262 1.91 -15.52 -16.03
N SER A 263 2.60 -16.66 -16.18
CA SER A 263 4.06 -16.75 -16.21
C SER A 263 4.63 -17.01 -17.62
N ARG A 264 5.91 -16.71 -17.80
CA ARG A 264 6.68 -17.03 -19.03
C ARG A 264 7.37 -18.39 -18.90
N GLY A 265 7.89 -18.71 -17.72
CA GLY A 265 8.54 -19.97 -17.37
C GLY A 265 7.75 -20.74 -16.30
N GLY A 266 8.44 -21.55 -15.51
CA GLY A 266 7.84 -22.25 -14.37
C GLY A 266 7.49 -21.25 -13.27
N TYR A 267 8.46 -20.93 -12.40
CA TYR A 267 8.35 -19.81 -11.46
C TYR A 267 8.79 -18.51 -12.13
N ASP A 268 7.97 -17.48 -11.98
CA ASP A 268 8.22 -16.13 -12.48
C ASP A 268 8.18 -15.13 -11.31
N VAL A 269 8.86 -13.98 -11.45
CA VAL A 269 8.79 -12.90 -10.45
C VAL A 269 7.55 -12.04 -10.65
N PHE A 270 6.86 -11.78 -9.53
CA PHE A 270 5.71 -10.91 -9.42
C PHE A 270 5.95 -9.83 -8.37
N ALA A 271 5.26 -8.70 -8.54
CA ALA A 271 5.19 -7.64 -7.54
C ALA A 271 3.73 -7.22 -7.31
N ALA A 272 3.41 -6.92 -6.06
CA ALA A 272 2.14 -6.36 -5.64
C ALA A 272 2.38 -5.13 -4.77
N ALA A 273 1.66 -4.04 -5.04
CA ALA A 273 1.74 -2.87 -4.18
C ALA A 273 1.05 -3.15 -2.85
N ILE A 274 1.75 -2.87 -1.74
CA ILE A 274 1.19 -3.00 -0.39
C ILE A 274 0.37 -1.74 -0.12
N SER A 275 -0.90 -1.93 0.23
CA SER A 275 -1.81 -0.82 0.47
C SER A 275 -1.34 0.03 1.67
N PRO A 276 -1.37 1.37 1.59
CA PRO A 276 -1.12 2.22 2.77
C PRO A 276 -2.04 1.89 3.96
N PHE A 277 -3.25 1.37 3.68
CA PHE A 277 -4.19 0.91 4.69
C PHE A 277 -3.69 -0.32 5.47
N PHE A 278 -2.96 -1.23 4.81
CA PHE A 278 -2.34 -2.38 5.49
C PHE A 278 -1.39 -1.91 6.58
N TRP A 279 -0.51 -0.98 6.25
CA TRP A 279 0.45 -0.43 7.22
C TRP A 279 -0.22 0.39 8.32
N ASP A 280 -1.32 1.10 8.03
CA ASP A 280 -2.12 1.77 9.06
C ASP A 280 -2.77 0.77 10.03
N TRP A 281 -3.32 -0.33 9.50
CA TRP A 281 -3.90 -1.42 10.31
C TRP A 281 -2.85 -2.06 11.23
N VAL A 282 -1.66 -2.37 10.70
CA VAL A 282 -0.51 -2.89 11.47
C VAL A 282 -0.14 -1.94 12.60
N ARG A 283 0.11 -0.65 12.28
CA ARG A 283 0.54 0.35 13.27
C ARG A 283 -0.48 0.57 14.39
N ARG A 284 -1.78 0.45 14.09
CA ARG A 284 -2.86 0.62 15.06
C ARG A 284 -3.13 -0.64 15.89
N GLY A 285 -2.52 -1.78 15.55
CA GLY A 285 -2.73 -3.04 16.26
C GLY A 285 -4.19 -3.50 16.25
N LEU A 286 -4.93 -3.20 15.17
CA LEU A 286 -6.35 -3.54 15.05
C LEU A 286 -6.54 -5.06 14.90
N PRO A 287 -7.69 -5.62 15.34
CA PRO A 287 -7.99 -7.03 15.07
C PRO A 287 -8.06 -7.30 13.55
N PRO A 288 -7.81 -8.56 13.13
CA PRO A 288 -7.99 -8.93 11.72
C PRO A 288 -9.41 -8.60 11.26
N LEU A 289 -9.53 -8.08 10.04
CA LEU A 289 -10.82 -7.76 9.46
C LEU A 289 -11.64 -9.05 9.37
N ALA A 290 -12.83 -9.04 9.97
CA ALA A 290 -13.70 -10.18 9.93
C ALA A 290 -14.20 -10.41 8.48
N PRO A 291 -14.16 -11.65 7.95
CA PRO A 291 -14.50 -11.96 6.57
C PRO A 291 -15.96 -11.60 6.20
N ASP A 292 -16.82 -11.40 7.18
CA ASP A 292 -18.25 -11.11 7.10
C ASP A 292 -18.61 -9.61 7.06
N THR A 293 -17.63 -8.69 7.09
CA THR A 293 -17.88 -7.23 6.94
C THR A 293 -18.23 -6.79 5.51
N GLY A 294 -18.27 -7.70 4.53
CA GLY A 294 -18.75 -7.44 3.18
C GLY A 294 -17.88 -6.50 2.33
N LEU A 295 -16.67 -6.15 2.79
CA LEU A 295 -15.69 -5.39 2.03
C LEU A 295 -14.33 -6.09 2.10
N PRO A 296 -13.95 -6.93 1.11
CA PRO A 296 -12.56 -7.29 0.93
C PRO A 296 -11.84 -6.03 0.44
N ARG A 297 -11.17 -5.30 1.34
CA ARG A 297 -10.13 -4.37 0.89
C ARG A 297 -8.87 -5.20 0.75
N PRO A 298 -8.36 -5.42 -0.47
CA PRO A 298 -7.20 -6.26 -0.63
C PRO A 298 -6.01 -5.53 0.03
N TRP A 299 -5.34 -6.19 0.97
CA TRP A 299 -4.13 -5.66 1.61
C TRP A 299 -3.02 -5.38 0.58
N PHE A 300 -3.09 -6.08 -0.55
CA PHE A 300 -2.18 -5.99 -1.67
C PHE A 300 -2.97 -5.78 -2.95
N GLU A 301 -2.54 -4.85 -3.80
CA GLU A 301 -3.04 -4.78 -5.18
C GLU A 301 -2.84 -6.13 -5.89
N PRO A 302 -3.63 -6.44 -6.94
CA PRO A 302 -3.43 -7.67 -7.71
C PRO A 302 -1.98 -7.83 -8.16
N ALA A 303 -1.43 -9.04 -7.97
CA ALA A 303 -0.07 -9.36 -8.38
C ALA A 303 0.15 -9.09 -9.87
N GLN A 304 1.27 -8.44 -10.18
CA GLN A 304 1.66 -8.11 -11.54
C GLN A 304 2.97 -8.82 -11.87
N SER A 305 2.98 -9.52 -13.00
CA SER A 305 4.20 -10.10 -13.56
C SER A 305 5.17 -8.98 -13.90
N LEU A 306 6.45 -9.10 -13.52
CA LEU A 306 7.47 -8.14 -13.93
C LEU A 306 7.87 -8.28 -15.40
N GLY A 307 7.44 -9.36 -16.07
CA GLY A 307 7.74 -9.61 -17.47
C GLY A 307 9.24 -9.68 -17.74
N SER A 308 9.64 -9.49 -19.00
CA SER A 308 11.07 -9.44 -19.35
C SER A 308 11.66 -8.06 -19.05
N PRO A 309 12.94 -7.96 -18.64
CA PRO A 309 13.93 -9.04 -18.66
C PRO A 309 13.98 -10.02 -17.47
N PRO A 310 13.43 -9.77 -16.26
CA PRO A 310 13.61 -10.72 -15.16
C PRO A 310 12.95 -12.06 -15.44
N ASN A 311 11.71 -12.07 -15.96
CA ASN A 311 11.01 -13.31 -16.25
C ASN A 311 11.41 -13.87 -17.62
N THR A 312 11.87 -15.12 -17.62
CA THR A 312 12.37 -15.84 -18.79
C THR A 312 11.61 -17.17 -18.95
N PRO A 313 11.94 -18.03 -19.92
CA PRO A 313 11.42 -19.40 -19.94
C PRO A 313 11.96 -20.30 -18.81
N ALA A 314 12.96 -19.83 -18.06
CA ALA A 314 13.55 -20.51 -16.92
C ALA A 314 12.72 -20.26 -15.65
N ASP A 315 13.17 -20.77 -14.50
CA ASP A 315 12.60 -20.43 -13.20
C ASP A 315 13.33 -19.24 -12.59
N GLU A 316 12.55 -18.30 -12.07
CA GLU A 316 13.01 -17.13 -11.34
C GLU A 316 12.40 -17.08 -9.93
N ILE A 317 13.28 -17.02 -8.93
CA ILE A 317 12.90 -17.05 -7.51
C ILE A 317 13.71 -16.05 -6.69
N SER A 318 13.34 -15.88 -5.42
CA SER A 318 14.07 -15.03 -4.46
C SER A 318 14.30 -13.58 -4.94
N PRO A 319 13.25 -12.88 -5.41
CA PRO A 319 13.38 -11.49 -5.79
C PRO A 319 13.66 -10.61 -4.57
N ALA A 320 14.47 -9.57 -4.72
CA ALA A 320 14.71 -8.54 -3.71
C ALA A 320 14.97 -7.18 -4.37
N ALA A 321 14.38 -6.12 -3.82
CA ALA A 321 14.56 -4.74 -4.30
C ALA A 321 14.67 -3.76 -3.12
N PRO A 322 15.57 -2.77 -3.16
CA PRO A 322 15.62 -1.72 -2.14
C PRO A 322 14.46 -0.72 -2.25
N GLY A 323 13.73 -0.69 -3.36
CA GLY A 323 12.62 0.23 -3.58
C GLY A 323 11.74 -0.25 -4.72
N ASP A 324 11.55 0.60 -5.72
CA ASP A 324 10.83 0.24 -6.93
C ASP A 324 11.54 -0.92 -7.68
N PRO A 325 10.88 -2.08 -7.90
CA PRO A 325 11.45 -3.21 -8.62
C PRO A 325 11.78 -2.92 -10.08
N ASP A 326 11.19 -1.87 -10.66
CA ASP A 326 11.65 -1.32 -11.93
C ASP A 326 13.09 -0.84 -11.72
N SER A 327 13.40 -0.01 -10.72
CA SER A 327 14.72 0.65 -10.62
C SER A 327 15.92 -0.27 -10.36
N LEU A 328 15.82 -1.20 -9.40
CA LEU A 328 16.87 -2.17 -9.07
C LEU A 328 16.21 -3.44 -8.53
N LEU A 329 16.54 -4.59 -9.13
CA LEU A 329 16.02 -5.89 -8.75
C LEU A 329 17.15 -6.91 -8.75
N VAL A 330 17.26 -7.69 -7.68
CA VAL A 330 18.10 -8.89 -7.61
C VAL A 330 17.17 -10.09 -7.57
N TRP A 331 17.49 -11.16 -8.29
CA TRP A 331 16.74 -12.41 -8.24
C TRP A 331 17.66 -13.60 -8.55
N SER A 332 17.20 -14.80 -8.26
CA SER A 332 17.85 -16.05 -8.63
C SER A 332 17.20 -16.62 -9.87
N SER A 333 17.99 -17.05 -10.85
CA SER A 333 17.47 -17.68 -12.07
C SER A 333 18.28 -18.89 -12.48
N ASN A 334 17.61 -19.95 -12.93
CA ASN A 334 18.25 -21.13 -13.53
C ASN A 334 18.44 -21.03 -15.06
N LEU A 335 18.32 -19.82 -15.63
CA LEU A 335 18.53 -19.54 -17.07
C LEU A 335 19.85 -20.11 -17.65
N ARG A 336 20.87 -20.29 -16.80
CA ARG A 336 22.19 -20.85 -17.18
C ARG A 336 22.38 -22.31 -16.74
N GLY A 337 21.29 -23.04 -16.51
CA GLY A 337 21.25 -24.45 -16.12
C GLY A 337 21.09 -24.67 -14.61
N SER A 338 21.77 -23.88 -13.79
CA SER A 338 21.69 -23.87 -12.32
C SER A 338 21.26 -22.50 -11.83
N PHE A 339 20.59 -22.42 -10.66
CA PHE A 339 20.25 -21.14 -10.03
C PHE A 339 21.49 -20.30 -9.74
N ASP A 340 21.52 -19.08 -10.27
CA ASP A 340 22.54 -18.07 -10.06
C ASP A 340 21.89 -16.71 -9.83
N LEU A 341 22.58 -15.79 -9.16
CA LEU A 341 22.06 -14.45 -8.88
C LEU A 341 22.21 -13.54 -10.10
N PHE A 342 21.12 -12.91 -10.47
CA PHE A 342 21.08 -11.84 -11.47
C PHE A 342 20.66 -10.55 -10.79
N VAL A 343 21.18 -9.46 -11.33
CA VAL A 343 20.75 -8.11 -10.99
C VAL A 343 20.33 -7.38 -12.26
N MET A 344 19.23 -6.66 -12.15
CA MET A 344 18.77 -5.69 -13.12
C MET A 344 18.82 -4.33 -12.45
N ARG A 345 19.39 -3.35 -13.15
CA ARG A 345 19.24 -1.96 -12.78
C ARG A 345 18.74 -1.15 -13.95
N ARG A 346 17.98 -0.10 -13.64
CA ARG A 346 17.65 0.90 -14.63
C ARG A 346 18.96 1.54 -15.02
N ARG A 347 19.22 1.64 -16.32
CA ARG A 347 20.20 2.63 -16.73
C ARG A 347 19.63 3.97 -16.29
N GLU A 348 20.27 4.57 -15.29
CA GLU A 348 20.21 6.02 -15.24
C GLU A 348 20.65 6.49 -16.62
N PRO A 349 19.88 7.35 -17.30
CA PRO A 349 20.42 7.99 -18.48
C PRO A 349 21.78 8.51 -18.08
N LEU A 350 22.80 8.33 -18.94
CA LEU A 350 24.05 9.07 -18.78
C LEU A 350 23.62 10.45 -18.32
N ALA A 351 24.12 10.89 -17.17
CA ALA A 351 24.02 12.26 -16.75
C ALA A 351 24.82 13.07 -17.78
N THR A 352 24.25 13.20 -18.98
CA THR A 352 24.25 14.45 -19.69
C THR A 352 23.81 15.42 -18.62
N PRO A 353 24.58 16.46 -18.30
CA PRO A 353 24.02 17.57 -17.57
C PRO A 353 22.79 17.99 -18.40
N LEU A 354 21.60 17.56 -17.98
CA LEU A 354 20.41 18.32 -18.24
C LEU A 354 20.60 19.53 -17.31
N THR A 355 21.40 20.47 -17.77
CA THR A 355 20.74 21.74 -18.00
C THR A 355 19.73 21.38 -19.09
N PRO A 356 18.44 21.08 -18.80
CA PRO A 356 17.48 21.09 -19.88
C PRO A 356 17.74 22.42 -20.57
N ALA A 357 17.93 22.41 -21.90
CA ALA A 357 17.90 23.66 -22.65
C ALA A 357 16.69 24.41 -22.09
N PRO A 358 16.88 25.61 -21.49
CA PRO A 358 15.87 26.21 -20.63
C PRO A 358 14.55 26.16 -21.39
N LEU A 359 13.56 25.42 -20.84
CA LEU A 359 12.27 25.27 -21.49
C LEU A 359 11.85 26.66 -21.91
N ARG A 360 11.60 26.86 -23.22
CA ARG A 360 11.22 28.16 -23.77
C ARG A 360 10.20 28.75 -22.81
N ARG A 361 10.56 29.86 -22.16
CA ARG A 361 9.68 30.44 -21.15
C ARG A 361 8.71 31.35 -21.85
N ILE A 362 7.45 31.26 -21.45
CA ILE A 362 6.39 32.16 -21.89
C ILE A 362 6.00 33.05 -20.72
N GLU A 363 5.39 34.18 -21.03
CA GLU A 363 4.87 35.09 -20.02
C GLU A 363 3.41 34.75 -19.72
N LEU A 364 3.15 34.26 -18.52
CA LEU A 364 1.80 34.12 -18.01
C LEU A 364 1.39 35.43 -17.34
N ARG A 365 0.29 36.03 -17.82
CA ARG A 365 -0.28 37.25 -17.26
C ARG A 365 -1.68 36.97 -16.75
N GLY A 366 -2.10 37.67 -15.71
CA GLY A 366 -3.46 37.53 -15.24
C GLY A 366 -3.81 38.57 -14.19
N GLN A 367 -5.04 38.48 -13.70
CA GLN A 367 -5.55 39.30 -12.61
C GLN A 367 -6.15 38.37 -11.56
N VAL A 368 -5.85 38.62 -10.29
CA VAL A 368 -6.44 37.93 -9.15
C VAL A 368 -7.55 38.83 -8.58
N ARG A 369 -8.75 38.27 -8.45
CA ARG A 369 -9.92 38.98 -7.90
C ARG A 369 -10.61 38.14 -6.83
N GLN A 370 -11.38 38.79 -5.98
CA GLN A 370 -12.35 38.09 -5.14
C GLN A 370 -13.54 37.66 -6.01
N TYR A 371 -13.91 36.38 -5.95
CA TYR A 371 -14.95 35.80 -6.79
C TYR A 371 -16.30 36.51 -6.67
N GLU A 372 -16.76 36.81 -5.45
CA GLU A 372 -18.09 37.36 -5.22
C GLU A 372 -18.23 38.84 -5.62
N THR A 373 -17.24 39.68 -5.27
CA THR A 373 -17.31 41.12 -5.55
C THR A 373 -16.62 41.51 -6.85
N GLN A 374 -15.87 40.60 -7.46
CA GLN A 374 -14.97 40.85 -8.59
C GLN A 374 -13.91 41.93 -8.30
N ARG A 375 -13.72 42.31 -7.02
CA ARG A 375 -12.73 43.31 -6.61
C ARG A 375 -11.32 42.75 -6.81
N PRO A 376 -10.38 43.51 -7.39
CA PRO A 376 -8.98 43.10 -7.48
C PRO A 376 -8.35 42.86 -6.11
N LEU A 377 -7.50 41.84 -6.01
CA LEU A 377 -6.77 41.50 -4.79
C LEU A 377 -5.31 41.95 -4.91
N PRO A 378 -4.91 43.08 -4.31
CA PRO A 378 -3.51 43.51 -4.28
C PRO A 378 -2.67 42.66 -3.31
N GLU A 379 -1.36 42.57 -3.57
CA GLU A 379 -0.40 41.79 -2.75
C GLU A 379 -0.74 40.30 -2.59
N ALA A 380 -1.64 39.77 -3.42
CA ALA A 380 -1.91 38.35 -3.51
C ALA A 380 -0.69 37.63 -4.07
N GLU A 381 -0.28 36.55 -3.42
CA GLU A 381 0.81 35.71 -3.92
C GLU A 381 0.26 34.73 -4.96
N VAL A 382 0.95 34.62 -6.08
CA VAL A 382 0.67 33.65 -7.14
C VAL A 382 1.91 32.80 -7.37
N ARG A 383 1.78 31.48 -7.23
CA ARG A 383 2.84 30.49 -7.44
C ARG A 383 2.45 29.55 -8.57
N ALA A 384 3.40 29.24 -9.45
CA ALA A 384 3.23 28.20 -10.45
C ALA A 384 4.06 26.97 -10.08
N HIS A 385 3.43 25.81 -10.03
CA HIS A 385 4.06 24.52 -9.76
C HIS A 385 3.91 23.58 -10.96
N ILE A 386 4.93 22.78 -11.24
CA ILE A 386 4.77 21.58 -12.07
C ILE A 386 4.34 20.44 -11.13
N PRO A 387 3.24 19.71 -11.43
CA PRO A 387 2.81 18.58 -10.61
C PRO A 387 3.97 17.61 -10.34
N GLY A 388 4.14 17.23 -9.06
CA GLY A 388 5.22 16.35 -8.62
C GLY A 388 6.57 17.05 -8.33
N GLN A 389 6.73 18.35 -8.62
CA GLN A 389 7.91 19.10 -8.22
C GLN A 389 7.71 19.81 -6.87
N PRO A 390 8.67 19.73 -5.93
CA PRO A 390 8.52 20.31 -4.60
C PRO A 390 8.61 21.84 -4.59
N ALA A 391 9.36 22.44 -5.51
CA ALA A 391 9.56 23.88 -5.58
C ALA A 391 8.69 24.53 -6.68
N PRO A 392 8.17 25.76 -6.48
CA PRO A 392 7.51 26.49 -7.54
C PRO A 392 8.51 26.85 -8.65
N VAL A 393 8.06 26.80 -9.91
CA VAL A 393 8.85 27.22 -11.07
C VAL A 393 8.83 28.73 -11.31
N ALA A 394 7.88 29.43 -10.70
CA ALA A 394 7.77 30.88 -10.68
C ALA A 394 6.88 31.34 -9.51
N THR A 395 7.12 32.55 -9.01
CA THR A 395 6.30 33.20 -7.99
C THR A 395 6.22 34.69 -8.26
N ALA A 396 5.06 35.30 -7.99
CA ALA A 396 4.83 36.73 -8.13
C ALA A 396 3.86 37.22 -7.06
N ARG A 397 3.82 38.53 -6.86
CA ARG A 397 2.76 39.23 -6.13
C ARG A 397 1.97 40.12 -7.07
N THR A 398 0.69 40.27 -6.80
CA THR A 398 -0.18 41.14 -7.59
C THR A 398 0.04 42.61 -7.26
N ASP A 399 -0.09 43.47 -8.27
CA ASP A 399 -0.06 44.93 -8.11
C ASP A 399 -1.36 45.48 -7.49
N THR A 400 -1.47 46.81 -7.35
CA THR A 400 -2.67 47.49 -6.81
C THR A 400 -3.95 47.24 -7.61
N ALA A 401 -3.81 46.83 -8.88
CA ALA A 401 -4.92 46.44 -9.74
C ALA A 401 -5.12 44.91 -9.76
N GLY A 402 -4.48 44.15 -8.87
CA GLY A 402 -4.58 42.70 -8.79
C GLY A 402 -3.85 41.95 -9.90
N ARG A 403 -3.01 42.61 -10.72
CA ARG A 403 -2.37 41.98 -11.88
C ARG A 403 -1.07 41.29 -11.50
N TYR A 404 -0.82 40.11 -12.06
CA TYR A 404 0.43 39.36 -11.89
C TYR A 404 1.07 39.03 -13.24
N ARG A 405 2.38 38.77 -13.20
CA ARG A 405 3.16 38.27 -14.33
C ARG A 405 4.13 37.20 -13.84
N LEU A 406 4.14 36.05 -14.50
CA LEU A 406 5.04 34.94 -14.22
C LEU A 406 5.74 34.54 -15.51
N SER A 407 7.05 34.33 -15.46
CA SER A 407 7.76 33.63 -16.53
C SER A 407 7.66 32.14 -16.23
N VAL A 408 7.08 31.33 -17.11
CA VAL A 408 6.86 29.88 -16.86
C VAL A 408 7.24 29.04 -18.09
N PRO A 409 7.54 27.73 -17.93
CA PRO A 409 7.83 26.86 -19.06
C PRO A 409 6.66 26.74 -20.06
N ALA A 410 6.95 26.79 -21.37
CA ALA A 410 6.00 26.47 -22.44
C ALA A 410 5.60 24.98 -22.45
N GLN A 411 4.48 24.65 -23.11
CA GLN A 411 4.03 23.27 -23.35
C GLN A 411 3.97 22.38 -22.09
N THR A 412 3.72 22.98 -20.93
CA THR A 412 3.83 22.34 -19.61
C THR A 412 2.51 22.46 -18.86
N GLU A 413 2.10 21.39 -18.17
CA GLU A 413 0.99 21.45 -17.23
C GLU A 413 1.44 22.07 -15.91
N LEU A 414 0.68 23.07 -15.45
CA LEU A 414 0.99 23.83 -14.25
C LEU A 414 -0.21 23.90 -13.32
N GLU A 415 0.07 23.91 -12.03
CA GLU A 415 -0.85 24.29 -10.96
C GLU A 415 -0.52 25.71 -10.52
N LEU A 416 -1.44 26.64 -10.79
CA LEU A 416 -1.38 28.00 -10.27
C LEU A 416 -2.06 28.05 -8.91
N ILE A 417 -1.30 28.39 -7.89
CA ILE A 417 -1.79 28.55 -6.52
C ILE A 417 -1.79 30.04 -6.23
N ALA A 418 -2.97 30.62 -6.05
CA ALA A 418 -3.13 32.02 -5.67
C ALA A 418 -3.72 32.14 -4.26
N GLN A 419 -3.22 33.07 -3.46
CA GLN A 419 -3.71 33.30 -2.09
C GLN A 419 -3.49 34.74 -1.63
N ALA A 420 -4.32 35.21 -0.69
CA ALA A 420 -4.14 36.52 -0.04
C ALA A 420 -4.55 36.48 1.43
N GLY A 421 -4.40 37.60 2.15
CA GLY A 421 -4.74 37.69 3.57
C GLY A 421 -6.24 37.58 3.85
N GLU A 422 -7.03 38.35 3.09
CA GLU A 422 -8.48 38.49 3.25
C GLU A 422 -9.31 37.34 2.64
N VAL A 423 -8.70 36.48 1.83
CA VAL A 423 -9.31 35.28 1.22
C VAL A 423 -8.45 34.05 1.50
N PHE A 424 -8.89 32.83 1.14
CA PHE A 424 -8.08 31.63 1.31
C PHE A 424 -7.09 31.43 0.15
N PHE A 425 -7.01 30.22 -0.39
CA PHE A 425 -6.23 29.88 -1.58
C PHE A 425 -7.18 29.37 -2.68
N HIS A 426 -6.76 29.50 -3.93
CA HIS A 426 -7.36 28.85 -5.09
C HIS A 426 -6.28 28.11 -5.86
N VAL A 427 -6.63 26.93 -6.40
CA VAL A 427 -5.75 26.14 -7.26
C VAL A 427 -6.39 26.05 -8.63
N GLU A 428 -5.71 26.59 -9.63
CA GLU A 428 -6.13 26.53 -11.03
C GLU A 428 -5.14 25.69 -11.83
N ARG A 429 -5.64 24.70 -12.59
CA ARG A 429 -4.79 23.90 -13.47
C ARG A 429 -4.83 24.48 -14.87
N ILE A 430 -3.65 24.76 -15.42
CA ILE A 430 -3.50 25.26 -16.78
C ILE A 430 -2.50 24.41 -17.55
N ARG A 431 -2.60 24.45 -18.88
CA ARG A 431 -1.57 23.93 -19.77
C ARG A 431 -1.03 25.07 -20.61
N THR A 432 0.28 25.33 -20.50
CA THR A 432 0.92 26.36 -21.31
C THR A 432 1.03 25.90 -22.76
N GLY A 433 0.81 26.82 -23.70
CA GLY A 433 0.90 26.55 -25.14
C GLY A 433 2.25 26.95 -25.73
N GLU A 434 2.29 27.14 -27.04
CA GLU A 434 3.46 27.62 -27.80
C GLU A 434 3.50 29.16 -27.95
N SER A 435 2.42 29.85 -27.55
CA SER A 435 2.33 31.31 -27.55
C SER A 435 3.28 31.93 -26.53
N ASP A 436 3.91 33.06 -26.87
CA ASP A 436 4.78 33.81 -25.95
C ASP A 436 4.02 34.35 -24.72
N THR A 437 2.70 34.43 -24.80
CA THR A 437 1.86 34.91 -23.69
C THR A 437 0.62 34.06 -23.53
N LEU A 438 0.26 33.80 -22.27
CA LEU A 438 -1.00 33.18 -21.87
C LEU A 438 -1.70 34.09 -20.84
N ILE A 439 -3.03 34.24 -20.97
CA ILE A 439 -3.84 34.99 -20.01
C ILE A 439 -4.60 33.99 -19.12
N ALA A 440 -4.36 34.04 -17.81
CA ALA A 440 -5.03 33.19 -16.82
C ALA A 440 -5.57 34.03 -15.65
N PRO A 441 -6.82 34.52 -15.72
CA PRO A 441 -7.45 35.17 -14.57
C PRO A 441 -7.69 34.15 -13.45
N ILE A 442 -7.64 34.60 -12.19
CA ILE A 442 -7.88 33.76 -11.02
C ILE A 442 -8.89 34.46 -10.11
N ASP A 443 -10.02 33.81 -9.84
CA ASP A 443 -11.04 34.34 -8.96
C ASP A 443 -11.11 33.50 -7.68
N ILE A 444 -10.76 34.09 -6.53
CA ILE A 444 -10.67 33.40 -5.25
C ILE A 444 -11.94 33.66 -4.43
N PRO A 445 -12.66 32.63 -3.97
CA PRO A 445 -13.85 32.82 -3.14
C PRO A 445 -13.49 33.33 -1.75
N ALA A 446 -14.35 34.18 -1.19
CA ALA A 446 -14.20 34.67 0.19
C ALA A 446 -14.37 33.55 1.23
N ARG A 447 -15.18 32.54 0.90
CA ARG A 447 -15.39 31.35 1.71
C ARG A 447 -14.75 30.13 1.06
N LEU A 448 -14.10 29.31 1.87
CA LEU A 448 -13.53 28.05 1.39
C LEU A 448 -14.48 26.89 1.75
N PHE A 449 -14.88 26.12 0.75
CA PHE A 449 -15.65 24.90 0.96
C PHE A 449 -14.73 23.70 0.86
N LEU A 450 -14.18 23.28 1.99
CA LEU A 450 -13.33 22.10 2.08
C LEU A 450 -14.19 20.83 2.00
N ARG A 451 -14.14 20.15 0.86
CA ARG A 451 -14.87 18.90 0.61
C ARG A 451 -13.94 17.71 0.74
N LEU A 452 -13.57 17.41 1.99
CA LEU A 452 -12.93 16.14 2.27
C LEU A 452 -13.94 15.02 2.00
N ASN A 453 -13.53 14.04 1.21
CA ASN A 453 -14.41 12.94 0.83
C ASN A 453 -14.52 11.96 2.00
N PHE A 454 -15.36 12.27 2.98
CA PHE A 454 -15.61 11.37 4.11
C PHE A 454 -16.51 10.19 3.70
N PRO A 455 -16.22 8.97 4.18
CA PRO A 455 -17.21 7.90 4.20
C PRO A 455 -18.47 8.34 4.95
N PHE A 456 -19.58 7.65 4.66
CA PHE A 456 -20.91 8.03 5.10
C PHE A 456 -21.00 8.29 6.63
N ASP A 457 -20.46 7.37 7.43
CA ASP A 457 -20.55 7.33 8.90
C ASP A 457 -19.20 7.50 9.61
N ARG A 458 -18.13 7.84 8.88
CA ARG A 458 -16.79 8.07 9.45
C ARG A 458 -16.36 9.52 9.33
N TYR A 459 -15.70 10.02 10.36
CA TYR A 459 -15.24 11.41 10.45
C TYR A 459 -13.71 11.54 10.52
N ASP A 460 -12.99 10.46 10.76
CA ASP A 460 -11.55 10.40 11.05
C ASP A 460 -10.73 9.67 9.97
N ALA A 461 -11.39 9.21 8.90
CA ALA A 461 -10.78 8.47 7.80
C ALA A 461 -11.33 8.94 6.44
N PRO A 462 -11.04 10.18 6.01
CA PRO A 462 -11.43 10.65 4.67
C PRO A 462 -10.74 9.80 3.58
N TYR A 463 -11.44 9.58 2.46
CA TYR A 463 -10.85 9.03 1.24
C TYR A 463 -9.70 9.92 0.75
N PRO A 464 -8.73 9.38 -0.01
CA PRO A 464 -7.48 10.07 -0.32
C PRO A 464 -7.65 11.44 -0.99
N PHE A 465 -8.62 11.57 -1.89
CA PHE A 465 -8.79 12.77 -2.72
C PHE A 465 -9.94 13.65 -2.27
N VAL A 466 -9.78 14.97 -2.40
CA VAL A 466 -10.85 15.94 -2.15
C VAL A 466 -11.81 16.03 -3.32
N LEU A 467 -13.02 16.51 -3.07
CA LEU A 467 -14.03 16.72 -4.10
C LEU A 467 -14.06 18.16 -4.62
N ASP A 468 -14.35 18.32 -5.90
CA ASP A 468 -14.66 19.60 -6.52
C ASP A 468 -16.08 20.09 -6.14
N THR A 469 -16.49 21.24 -6.67
CA THR A 469 -17.83 21.82 -6.46
C THR A 469 -18.97 20.97 -7.05
N ASN A 470 -18.65 20.02 -7.93
CA ASN A 470 -19.60 19.08 -8.54
C ASN A 470 -19.60 17.71 -7.84
N GLY A 471 -18.83 17.53 -6.77
CA GLY A 471 -18.74 16.27 -6.04
C GLY A 471 -17.92 15.20 -6.75
N GLN A 472 -17.07 15.58 -7.70
CA GLN A 472 -16.12 14.69 -8.39
C GLN A 472 -14.77 14.71 -7.67
N GLU A 473 -14.10 13.56 -7.61
CA GLU A 473 -12.76 13.48 -7.04
C GLU A 473 -11.76 14.27 -7.90
N THR A 474 -10.93 15.04 -7.22
CA THR A 474 -9.81 15.75 -7.83
C THR A 474 -8.54 14.90 -7.72
N ALA A 475 -7.44 15.36 -8.31
CA ALA A 475 -6.13 14.74 -8.02
C ALA A 475 -5.42 15.39 -6.82
N LEU A 476 -6.08 16.33 -6.11
CA LEU A 476 -5.55 16.92 -4.88
C LEU A 476 -5.92 16.02 -3.70
N THR A 477 -4.92 15.58 -2.94
CA THR A 477 -5.17 14.80 -1.72
C THR A 477 -5.70 15.68 -0.59
N TRP A 478 -6.42 15.08 0.37
CA TRP A 478 -6.90 15.85 1.53
C TRP A 478 -5.76 16.42 2.36
N GLN A 479 -4.61 15.73 2.44
CA GLN A 479 -3.42 16.21 3.13
C GLN A 479 -2.88 17.47 2.46
N GLN A 480 -2.71 17.45 1.14
CA GLN A 480 -2.24 18.62 0.39
C GLN A 480 -3.19 19.81 0.51
N ALA A 481 -4.51 19.56 0.47
CA ALA A 481 -5.51 20.61 0.69
C ALA A 481 -5.38 21.25 2.08
N LEU A 482 -5.14 20.45 3.13
CA LEU A 482 -4.90 20.95 4.48
C LEU A 482 -3.55 21.62 4.65
N ASP A 483 -2.51 21.21 3.91
CA ASP A 483 -1.21 21.87 3.91
C ASP A 483 -1.32 23.29 3.35
N LEU A 484 -2.01 23.46 2.21
CA LEU A 484 -2.27 24.77 1.61
C LEU A 484 -3.12 25.66 2.53
N LEU A 485 -4.15 25.09 3.15
CA LEU A 485 -4.97 25.81 4.12
C LEU A 485 -4.14 26.26 5.33
N ALA A 486 -3.34 25.36 5.91
CA ALA A 486 -2.51 25.66 7.07
C ALA A 486 -1.41 26.68 6.75
N GLU A 487 -0.81 26.62 5.56
CA GLU A 487 0.13 27.64 5.10
C GLU A 487 -0.53 29.03 5.06
N ASN A 488 -1.70 29.13 4.42
CA ASN A 488 -2.44 30.38 4.33
C ASN A 488 -2.79 30.95 5.72
N LEU A 489 -3.35 30.11 6.60
CA LEU A 489 -3.75 30.54 7.94
C LEU A 489 -2.56 30.98 8.81
N ARG A 490 -1.44 30.26 8.75
CA ARG A 490 -0.22 30.64 9.48
C ARG A 490 0.36 31.96 8.98
N ARG A 491 0.47 32.10 7.66
CA ARG A 491 1.07 33.29 7.03
C ARG A 491 0.31 34.56 7.36
N TYR A 492 -1.02 34.49 7.43
CA TYR A 492 -1.87 35.66 7.68
C TYR A 492 -2.46 35.70 9.09
N SER A 493 -1.95 34.88 10.01
CA SER A 493 -2.46 34.72 11.38
C SER A 493 -2.60 36.05 12.15
N THR A 494 -1.69 37.00 11.94
CA THR A 494 -1.74 38.33 12.60
C THR A 494 -2.90 39.20 12.14
N GLN A 495 -3.45 38.96 10.95
CA GLN A 495 -4.60 39.67 10.40
C GLN A 495 -5.93 39.01 10.80
N LEU A 496 -5.89 37.79 11.33
CA LEU A 496 -7.08 37.01 11.69
C LEU A 496 -7.45 37.25 13.15
N GLN A 497 -8.74 37.52 13.37
CA GLN A 497 -9.35 37.42 14.69
C GLN A 497 -9.69 35.96 14.97
N SER A 498 -10.33 35.28 14.01
CA SER A 498 -10.65 33.85 14.08
C SER A 498 -10.98 33.28 12.70
N VAL A 499 -11.14 31.96 12.64
CA VAL A 499 -11.58 31.17 11.49
C VAL A 499 -12.71 30.28 11.97
N LEU A 500 -13.90 30.47 11.40
CA LEU A 500 -15.06 29.65 11.69
C LEU A 500 -15.10 28.46 10.72
N LEU A 501 -15.22 27.25 11.24
CA LEU A 501 -15.39 26.00 10.50
C LEU A 501 -16.78 25.44 10.81
N VAL A 502 -17.60 25.26 9.79
CA VAL A 502 -18.96 24.72 9.92
C VAL A 502 -19.08 23.38 9.19
N GLY A 503 -19.41 22.34 9.93
CA GLY A 503 -19.57 20.98 9.42
C GLY A 503 -20.97 20.73 8.89
N HIS A 504 -21.08 20.24 7.66
CA HIS A 504 -22.33 19.86 7.02
C HIS A 504 -22.35 18.37 6.65
N THR A 505 -23.54 17.78 6.73
CA THR A 505 -23.81 16.39 6.34
C THR A 505 -24.78 16.33 5.16
N ASP A 506 -25.10 15.13 4.70
CA ASP A 506 -26.22 14.90 3.79
C ASP A 506 -27.53 14.67 4.58
N ASP A 507 -28.57 14.23 3.87
CA ASP A 507 -29.94 14.02 4.34
C ASP A 507 -30.18 12.66 5.01
N ILE A 508 -29.15 11.83 5.21
CA ILE A 508 -29.33 10.50 5.80
C ILE A 508 -28.99 10.53 7.29
N GLY A 509 -29.88 9.95 8.10
CA GLY A 509 -29.74 9.87 9.56
C GLY A 509 -30.63 10.90 10.29
N SER A 510 -30.64 10.82 11.63
CA SER A 510 -31.41 11.78 12.43
C SER A 510 -30.73 13.17 12.45
N PRO A 511 -31.49 14.25 12.65
CA PRO A 511 -30.92 15.59 12.83
C PRO A 511 -29.87 15.64 13.95
N GLU A 512 -30.09 14.93 15.06
CA GLU A 512 -29.16 14.84 16.19
C GLU A 512 -27.86 14.16 15.79
N TYR A 513 -27.95 13.04 15.08
CA TYR A 513 -26.79 12.30 14.57
C TYR A 513 -25.99 13.15 13.59
N ASN A 514 -26.67 13.83 12.67
CA ASN A 514 -26.02 14.68 11.68
C ASN A 514 -25.35 15.92 12.31
N ARG A 515 -25.94 16.49 13.36
CA ARG A 515 -25.26 17.53 14.16
C ARG A 515 -23.98 16.98 14.80
N TRP A 516 -24.04 15.82 15.44
CA TRP A 516 -22.85 15.17 16.02
C TRP A 516 -21.77 14.84 14.97
N LEU A 517 -22.15 14.26 13.83
CA LEU A 517 -21.23 13.86 12.77
C LEU A 517 -20.54 15.06 12.12
N GLY A 518 -21.30 16.13 11.85
CA GLY A 518 -20.73 17.39 11.35
C GLY A 518 -19.72 17.98 12.33
N GLN A 519 -20.00 17.93 13.64
CA GLN A 519 -19.09 18.43 14.68
C GLN A 519 -17.79 17.62 14.69
N LYS A 520 -17.89 16.28 14.63
CA LYS A 520 -16.72 15.40 14.62
C LYS A 520 -15.81 15.60 13.41
N ARG A 521 -16.39 15.85 12.23
CA ARG A 521 -15.61 16.19 11.02
C ARG A 521 -14.89 17.53 11.16
N VAL A 522 -15.50 18.52 11.80
CA VAL A 522 -14.85 19.81 12.08
C VAL A 522 -13.71 19.65 13.09
N GLU A 523 -13.93 18.91 14.18
CA GLU A 523 -12.88 18.59 15.16
C GLU A 523 -11.68 17.90 14.51
N PHE A 524 -11.94 16.96 13.58
CA PHE A 524 -10.89 16.32 12.78
C PHE A 524 -10.09 17.36 11.98
N VAL A 525 -10.75 18.23 11.22
CA VAL A 525 -10.07 19.27 10.42
C VAL A 525 -9.26 20.22 11.32
N ILE A 526 -9.82 20.64 12.46
CA ILE A 526 -9.11 21.48 13.43
C ILE A 526 -7.86 20.77 13.94
N ALA A 527 -7.96 19.50 14.35
CA ALA A 527 -6.82 18.73 14.84
C ALA A 527 -5.71 18.61 13.77
N GLU A 528 -6.07 18.37 12.51
CA GLU A 528 -5.12 18.32 11.40
C GLU A 528 -4.43 19.67 11.13
N LEU A 529 -5.16 20.79 11.25
CA LEU A 529 -4.61 22.13 11.09
C LEU A 529 -3.66 22.50 12.24
N VAL A 530 -4.02 22.14 13.47
CA VAL A 530 -3.15 22.33 14.65
C VAL A 530 -1.85 21.54 14.50
N ARG A 531 -1.91 20.29 14.02
CA ARG A 531 -0.69 19.50 13.73
C ARG A 531 0.21 20.13 12.68
N ARG A 532 -0.36 20.94 11.78
CA ARG A 532 0.37 21.74 10.78
C ARG A 532 0.83 23.11 11.32
N GLY A 533 0.63 23.37 12.59
CA GLY A 533 1.09 24.56 13.29
C GLY A 533 0.16 25.77 13.15
N VAL A 534 -1.11 25.57 12.79
CA VAL A 534 -2.11 26.66 12.89
C VAL A 534 -2.43 26.90 14.37
N PRO A 535 -2.38 28.14 14.88
CA PRO A 535 -2.68 28.43 16.27
C PRO A 535 -4.12 27.99 16.63
N PRO A 536 -4.31 27.13 17.64
CA PRO A 536 -5.62 26.59 17.99
C PRO A 536 -6.63 27.66 18.41
N GLU A 537 -6.17 28.76 19.00
CA GLU A 537 -7.01 29.90 19.41
C GLU A 537 -7.69 30.62 18.24
N LEU A 538 -7.18 30.47 17.02
CA LEU A 538 -7.81 31.01 15.82
C LEU A 538 -8.93 30.13 15.29
N LEU A 539 -9.07 28.88 15.74
CA LEU A 539 -9.96 27.90 15.13
C LEU A 539 -11.23 27.70 15.97
N HIS A 540 -12.40 27.98 15.39
CA HIS A 540 -13.69 27.75 16.03
C HIS A 540 -14.55 26.83 15.18
N GLY A 541 -15.08 25.79 15.79
CA GLY A 541 -15.79 24.72 15.09
C GLY A 541 -17.23 24.55 15.52
N GLU A 542 -18.16 24.52 14.57
CA GLU A 542 -19.58 24.30 14.78
C GLU A 542 -20.15 23.30 13.75
N SER A 543 -21.38 22.83 13.98
CA SER A 543 -22.05 21.88 13.10
C SER A 543 -23.43 22.37 12.69
N ALA A 544 -23.64 22.49 11.39
CA ALA A 544 -24.97 22.66 10.81
C ALA A 544 -25.70 21.32 10.60
N GLY A 545 -24.97 20.19 10.64
CA GLY A 545 -25.49 18.87 10.26
C GLY A 545 -26.20 18.94 8.91
N GLN A 546 -27.45 18.48 8.88
CA GLN A 546 -28.29 18.48 7.67
C GLN A 546 -29.18 19.73 7.54
N SER A 547 -29.05 20.74 8.41
CA SER A 547 -29.96 21.91 8.40
C SER A 547 -29.73 22.87 7.22
N GLN A 548 -28.58 22.77 6.55
CA GLN A 548 -28.16 23.65 5.45
C GLN A 548 -27.69 22.84 4.23
N LEU A 549 -28.58 21.99 3.71
CA LEU A 549 -28.35 21.22 2.49
C LEU A 549 -28.25 22.14 1.27
N LEU A 550 -27.39 21.76 0.32
CA LEU A 550 -27.29 22.47 -0.95
C LEU A 550 -28.49 22.13 -1.84
N PRO A 551 -28.95 23.05 -2.70
CA PRO A 551 -29.93 22.71 -3.72
C PRO A 551 -29.36 21.64 -4.67
N ARG A 552 -30.21 20.69 -5.06
CA ARG A 552 -29.87 19.65 -6.06
C ARG A 552 -29.90 20.26 -7.46
N LEU A 553 -28.86 20.01 -8.25
CA LEU A 553 -28.81 20.52 -9.62
C LEU A 553 -29.75 19.71 -10.55
N PRO A 554 -30.27 20.33 -11.63
CA PRO A 554 -31.05 19.61 -12.64
C PRO A 554 -30.28 18.41 -13.21
N GLY A 555 -30.88 17.22 -13.18
CA GLY A 555 -30.27 15.98 -13.70
C GLY A 555 -29.14 15.38 -12.85
N GLU A 556 -28.82 15.95 -11.68
CA GLU A 556 -27.76 15.45 -10.82
C GLU A 556 -28.15 14.14 -10.11
N PRO A 557 -27.32 13.07 -10.16
CA PRO A 557 -27.56 11.85 -9.41
C PRO A 557 -27.61 12.10 -7.90
N LEU A 558 -28.50 11.40 -7.19
CA LEU A 558 -28.71 11.60 -5.74
C LEU A 558 -27.41 11.48 -4.93
N GLU A 559 -26.58 10.48 -5.22
CA GLU A 559 -25.31 10.28 -4.49
C GLU A 559 -24.29 11.40 -4.75
N ARG A 560 -24.27 11.96 -5.97
CA ARG A 560 -23.40 13.10 -6.30
C ARG A 560 -23.83 14.36 -5.55
N TRP A 561 -25.13 14.59 -5.44
CA TRP A 561 -25.67 15.66 -4.62
C TRP A 561 -25.32 15.50 -3.13
N ARG A 562 -25.44 14.29 -2.58
CA ARG A 562 -25.04 14.00 -1.19
C ARG A 562 -23.56 14.25 -0.94
N LYS A 563 -22.69 13.81 -1.88
CA LYS A 563 -21.24 14.11 -1.87
C LYS A 563 -20.96 15.61 -1.76
N ARG A 564 -21.70 16.47 -2.48
CA ARG A 564 -21.56 17.94 -2.39
C ARG A 564 -22.03 18.50 -1.06
N CYS A 565 -23.07 17.92 -0.47
CA CYS A 565 -23.61 18.37 0.82
C CYS A 565 -22.63 18.09 1.98
N ARG A 566 -21.96 16.94 1.95
CA ARG A 566 -20.89 16.55 2.89
C ARG A 566 -19.66 17.46 2.71
N ARG A 567 -19.57 18.52 3.51
CA ARG A 567 -18.49 19.53 3.40
C ARG A 567 -18.20 20.19 4.74
N VAL A 568 -17.02 20.80 4.85
CA VAL A 568 -16.71 21.78 5.89
C VAL A 568 -16.58 23.15 5.22
N GLU A 569 -17.40 24.11 5.66
CA GLU A 569 -17.34 25.50 5.20
C GLU A 569 -16.44 26.29 6.14
N LEU A 570 -15.50 27.08 5.58
CA LEU A 570 -14.57 27.90 6.33
C LEU A 570 -14.74 29.37 5.98
N THR A 571 -14.81 30.21 7.01
CA THR A 571 -14.89 31.68 6.89
C THR A 571 -13.85 32.34 7.78
N LYS A 572 -13.10 33.31 7.24
CA LYS A 572 -12.18 34.15 8.01
C LYS A 572 -12.92 35.31 8.67
N VAL A 573 -12.61 35.57 9.93
CA VAL A 573 -12.97 36.81 10.63
C VAL A 573 -11.69 37.63 10.76
N LEU A 574 -11.61 38.74 10.04
CA LEU A 574 -10.45 39.62 10.06
C LEU A 574 -10.49 40.52 11.29
N ARG A 575 -9.33 40.85 11.85
CA ARG A 575 -9.23 41.90 12.86
C ARG A 575 -9.65 43.22 12.24
N THR A 576 -10.46 43.99 12.96
CA THR A 576 -10.72 45.37 12.58
C THR A 576 -9.39 46.13 12.64
N PRO A 577 -9.02 46.88 11.59
CA PRO A 577 -7.76 47.63 11.57
C PRO A 577 -7.65 48.68 12.67
#